data_AF-A0A7L5YUV9-F1
#
_entry.id   AF-A0A7L5YUV9-F1
#
_cell.length_a   1.000
_cell.length_b   1.000
_cell.length_c   1.000
_cell.angle_alpha   90.00
_cell.angle_beta   90.00
_cell.angle_gamma   90.00
#
_symmetry.space_group_name_H-M   'P 1'
#
loop_
_entity.id
_entity.type
_entity.pdbx_description
1 polymer ?
#
loop_
_entity_poly.entity_id
_entity_poly.type
_entity_poly.pdbx_seq_one_letter_code
_entity_poly.pdbx_strand_id
1 'polypeptide(L)' 'MADHPRAPVGQRYQFRYLVNGTDWHNDWTADAYVPNQQGSDNSVVIT' A
#
# COMPACT_ATOMS: atom_id res chain seq x y z
N MET A 1 -26.57 -6.24 10.15
CA MET A 1 -25.51 -6.82 9.31
C MET A 1 -25.15 -5.74 8.30
N ALA A 2 -24.10 -4.96 8.56
CA ALA A 2 -23.69 -3.88 7.67
C ALA A 2 -22.78 -4.46 6.59
N ASP A 3 -23.21 -4.36 5.33
CA ASP A 3 -22.44 -4.75 4.17
C ASP A 3 -21.23 -3.80 4.07
N HIS A 4 -20.03 -4.31 4.34
CA HIS A 4 -18.81 -3.54 4.12
C HIS A 4 -18.56 -3.55 2.61
N PRO A 5 -18.44 -2.38 1.94
CA PRO A 5 -18.11 -2.36 0.52
C PRO A 5 -16.78 -3.07 0.34
N ARG A 6 -16.82 -4.26 -0.28
CA ARG A 6 -15.61 -4.97 -0.67
C ARG A 6 -14.88 -4.12 -1.70
N ALA A 7 -13.57 -3.98 -1.55
CA ALA A 7 -12.76 -3.37 -2.59
C ALA A 7 -12.96 -4.14 -3.91
N PRO A 8 -12.95 -3.46 -5.07
CA PRO A 8 -13.08 -4.13 -6.36
C PRO A 8 -11.93 -5.12 -6.57
N VAL A 9 -12.24 -6.40 -6.78
CA VAL A 9 -11.23 -7.47 -6.92
C VAL A 9 -10.31 -7.21 -8.12
N GLY A 10 -9.03 -7.52 -7.96
CA GLY A 10 -7.95 -7.41 -8.92
C GLY A 10 -7.26 -6.05 -8.96
N GLN A 11 -7.70 -5.06 -8.17
CA GLN A 11 -7.12 -3.72 -8.23
C GLN A 11 -5.84 -3.61 -7.42
N ARG A 12 -4.87 -2.90 -7.99
CA ARG A 12 -3.55 -2.65 -7.39
C ARG A 12 -3.51 -1.26 -6.77
N TYR A 13 -3.23 -1.18 -5.48
CA TYR A 13 -3.10 0.08 -4.76
C TYR A 13 -1.69 0.22 -4.20
N GLN A 14 -1.04 1.35 -4.48
CA GLN A 14 0.28 1.68 -3.95
C GLN A 14 0.15 2.51 -2.67
N PHE A 15 0.94 2.19 -1.64
CA PHE A 15 0.91 2.89 -0.36
C PHE A 15 2.24 2.82 0.38
N ARG A 16 2.39 3.68 1.40
CA ARG A 16 3.43 3.63 2.44
C ARG A 16 2.84 4.18 3.74
N TYR A 17 3.40 3.77 4.88
CA TYR A 17 3.06 4.34 6.18
C TYR A 17 3.97 5.53 6.47
N LEU A 18 3.37 6.65 6.90
CA LEU A 18 4.13 7.75 7.47
C LEU A 18 4.16 7.60 9.00
N VAL A 19 5.31 7.19 9.51
CA VAL A 19 5.54 6.96 10.94
C VAL A 19 6.09 8.23 11.55
N ASN A 20 5.54 8.63 12.70
CA ASN A 20 5.93 9.83 13.45
C ASN A 20 5.90 11.16 12.64
N GLY A 21 5.23 11.17 11.48
CA GLY A 21 5.16 12.33 10.60
C GLY A 21 6.41 12.57 9.74
N THR A 22 7.44 11.74 9.85
CA THR A 22 8.75 11.97 9.21
C THR A 22 9.21 10.81 8.36
N ASP A 23 8.95 9.58 8.79
CA ASP A 23 9.59 8.39 8.23
C ASP A 23 8.60 7.58 7.40
N TRP A 24 8.96 7.32 6.14
CA TRP A 24 8.16 6.51 5.24
C TRP A 24 8.58 5.05 5.31
N HIS A 25 7.65 4.17 5.65
CA HIS A 25 7.88 2.74 5.77
C HIS A 25 7.01 1.95 4.79
N ASN A 26 7.61 0.91 4.24
CA ASN A 26 6.92 -0.12 3.50
C ASN A 26 6.35 -1.18 4.44
N ASP A 27 5.28 -1.85 4.01
CA ASP A 27 4.74 -3.03 4.68
C ASP A 27 5.53 -4.26 4.24
N TRP A 28 6.24 -4.88 5.16
CA TRP A 28 6.95 -6.14 4.98
C TRP A 28 6.09 -7.30 4.43
N THR A 29 4.77 -7.21 4.58
CA THR A 29 3.79 -8.20 4.13
C THR A 29 3.01 -7.77 2.89
N ALA A 30 3.42 -6.70 2.21
CA ALA A 30 2.79 -6.27 0.95
C ALA A 30 2.87 -7.35 -0.14
N ASP A 31 1.87 -7.38 -1.02
CA ASP A 31 1.83 -8.32 -2.14
C ASP A 31 2.97 -8.07 -3.15
N ALA A 32 3.40 -6.81 -3.29
CA ALA A 32 4.54 -6.43 -4.12
C ALA A 32 5.15 -5.09 -3.69
N TYR A 33 6.31 -4.77 -4.28
CA TYR A 33 6.96 -3.46 -4.20
C TYR A 33 7.17 -2.88 -5.60
N VAL A 34 6.99 -1.57 -5.75
CA VAL A 34 7.22 -0.86 -7.03
C VAL A 34 8.02 0.42 -6.81
N PRO A 35 9.01 0.73 -7.68
CA PRO A 35 9.78 1.96 -7.58
C PRO A 35 8.90 3.21 -7.61
N ASN A 36 9.21 4.18 -6.75
CA ASN A 36 8.59 5.48 -6.69
C ASN A 36 9.54 6.59 -7.19
N GLN A 37 9.00 7.80 -7.34
CA GLN A 37 9.77 8.94 -7.85
C GLN A 37 10.79 9.50 -6.84
N GLN A 38 10.78 9.01 -5.59
CA GLN A 38 11.68 9.47 -4.51
C GLN A 38 12.90 8.56 -4.34
N GLY A 39 13.20 7.69 -5.32
CA GLY A 39 14.36 6.80 -5.26
C GLY A 39 14.20 5.66 -4.24
N SER A 40 12.97 5.32 -3.88
CA SER A 40 12.62 4.19 -3.01
C SER A 40 11.48 3.40 -3.67
N ASP A 41 10.87 2.48 -2.93
CA ASP A 41 9.72 1.68 -3.38
C ASP A 41 8.45 2.02 -2.59
N ASN A 42 7.28 1.82 -3.20
CA ASN A 42 5.98 1.77 -2.53
C ASN A 42 5.53 0.32 -2.35
N SER A 43 4.81 0.05 -1.27
CA SER A 43 4.10 -1.20 -1.03
C SER A 43 2.87 -1.29 -1.94
N VAL A 44 2.51 -2.49 -2.38
CA VAL A 44 1.33 -2.73 -3.22
C VAL A 44 0.43 -3.76 -2.56
N VAL A 45 -0.86 -3.47 -2.50
CA VAL A 45 -1.91 -4.47 -2.20
C VAL A 45 -2.74 -4.73 -3.46
N ILE A 46 -3.08 -6.00 -3.68
CA ILE A 46 -3.94 -6.47 -4.76
C ILE A 46 -5.24 -6.96 -4.10
N THR A 47 -6.34 -6.34 -4.48
CA THR A 47 -7.67 -6.62 -3.89
C THR A 47 -8.40 -7.76 -4.60
#